data_AF-A0A924JKL7-F1
#
_entry.id   AF-A0A924JKL7-F1
#
_cell.length_a   1.000
_cell.length_b   1.000
_cell.length_c   1.000
_cell.angle_alpha   90.00
_cell.angle_beta   90.00
_cell.angle_gamma   90.00
#
_symmetry.space_group_name_H-M   'P 1'
#
loop_
_entity.id
_entity.type
_entity.pdbx_description
1 polymer ?
#
loop_
_entity_poly.entity_id
_entity_poly.type
_entity_poly.pdbx_seq_one_letter_code
_entity_poly.pdbx_strand_id
1 'polypeptide(L)'
;MRSPPPRRVWGRLHRLSVTEVANDWLILADDLTGAADCAIAFGRRGRAAAVMWDEAVDLSDHQLPVLAYDAASRGLSGAAAARRHADVLARLAEPGRILFKKIDSTLRGQPAAEIAATLLHLTSQSGPALGVFAPAFPATGRTTIDGRIHVKGRPLEEAEVWVREHTYPTAHLVEVLATAGIRGEHVSLATIRGPDLKAIFAKLAAEGDVVAACDAETEHDLHLIAKASLLASRSTFFIGSAGLAHALAGLDADSDVEPLRIPASALGTLIVVGSLAGASRAAARELAATGTVEHFAVTAA
;
A
#
# COMPACT_ATOMS: atom_id res chain seq x y z
N MET A 1 15.16 -56.66 -33.47
CA MET A 1 14.08 -56.95 -32.49
C MET A 1 13.75 -55.65 -31.77
N ARG A 2 12.48 -55.28 -31.74
CA ARG A 2 11.99 -53.94 -31.39
C ARG A 2 12.04 -53.69 -29.88
N SER A 3 12.56 -52.53 -29.47
CA SER A 3 12.51 -52.02 -28.09
C SER A 3 11.07 -51.81 -27.63
N PRO A 4 10.75 -52.02 -26.33
CA PRO A 4 9.41 -51.77 -25.81
C PRO A 4 9.12 -50.26 -25.69
N PRO A 5 7.85 -49.82 -25.72
CA PRO A 5 7.51 -48.41 -25.59
C PRO A 5 7.69 -47.95 -24.12
N PRO A 6 7.93 -46.64 -23.89
CA PRO A 6 8.09 -46.12 -22.55
C PRO A 6 6.77 -46.16 -21.78
N ARG A 7 6.83 -46.69 -20.55
CA ARG A 7 5.71 -46.71 -19.60
C ARG A 7 5.35 -45.26 -19.22
N ARG A 8 4.16 -44.81 -19.62
CA ARG A 8 3.53 -43.59 -19.07
C ARG A 8 3.17 -43.84 -17.61
N VAL A 9 3.94 -43.26 -16.69
CA VAL A 9 3.56 -43.18 -15.27
C VAL A 9 2.46 -42.12 -15.18
N TRP A 10 1.22 -42.57 -15.01
CA TRP A 10 0.14 -41.69 -14.57
C TRP A 10 0.44 -41.27 -13.14
N GLY A 11 0.98 -40.06 -12.99
CA GLY A 11 1.11 -39.40 -11.70
C GLY A 11 -0.27 -39.30 -11.05
N ARG A 12 -0.34 -39.76 -9.80
CA ARG A 12 -1.49 -39.60 -8.90
C ARG A 12 -2.03 -38.18 -9.02
N LEU A 13 -3.30 -38.05 -9.40
CA LEU A 13 -4.10 -36.86 -9.16
C LEU A 13 -4.16 -36.65 -7.64
N HIS A 14 -3.19 -35.92 -7.11
CA HIS A 14 -3.36 -35.26 -5.83
C HIS A 14 -4.50 -34.27 -6.04
N ARG A 15 -5.62 -34.53 -5.35
CA ARG A 15 -6.58 -33.50 -5.01
C ARG A 15 -5.76 -32.34 -4.45
N LEU A 16 -5.65 -31.27 -5.20
CA LEU A 16 -5.23 -29.98 -4.68
C LEU A 16 -6.26 -29.65 -3.60
N SER A 17 -5.90 -29.87 -2.35
CA SER A 17 -6.48 -29.12 -1.24
C SER A 17 -6.33 -27.64 -1.59
N VAL A 18 -7.30 -26.81 -1.22
CA VAL A 18 -7.23 -25.35 -1.35
C VAL A 18 -6.00 -24.87 -0.56
N THR A 19 -4.83 -24.90 -1.19
CA THR A 19 -3.55 -24.42 -0.68
C THR A 19 -3.50 -22.93 -0.92
N GLU A 20 -3.22 -22.18 0.14
CA GLU A 20 -2.98 -20.73 0.20
C GLU A 20 -2.31 -20.21 -1.08
N VAL A 21 -3.09 -19.53 -1.93
CA VAL A 21 -2.57 -18.84 -3.10
C VAL A 21 -2.15 -17.44 -2.64
N ALA A 22 -0.85 -17.13 -2.71
CA ALA A 22 -0.35 -15.78 -2.49
C ALA A 22 -0.96 -14.84 -3.55
N ASN A 23 -1.46 -13.67 -3.14
CA ASN A 23 -2.16 -12.76 -4.06
C ASN A 23 -1.18 -11.84 -4.77
N ASP A 24 -1.26 -11.61 -6.07
CA ASP A 24 -0.38 -10.61 -6.69
C ASP A 24 -0.87 -9.18 -6.40
N TRP A 25 0.06 -8.23 -6.22
CA TRP A 25 -0.23 -6.86 -5.80
C TRP A 25 0.29 -5.84 -6.81
N LEU A 26 -0.53 -4.83 -7.10
CA LEU A 26 -0.10 -3.56 -7.66
C LEU A 26 -0.29 -2.47 -6.60
N ILE A 27 0.81 -1.98 -6.05
CA ILE A 27 0.83 -0.85 -5.13
C ILE A 27 1.01 0.42 -5.96
N LEU A 28 0.00 1.29 -5.97
CA LEU A 28 0.06 2.58 -6.64
C LEU A 28 0.20 3.70 -5.62
N ALA A 29 1.40 4.26 -5.53
CA ALA A 29 1.75 5.30 -4.58
C ALA A 29 1.78 6.69 -5.21
N ASP A 30 1.62 7.71 -4.39
CA ASP A 30 1.74 9.11 -4.76
C ASP A 30 3.19 9.65 -4.63
N ASP A 31 4.06 8.90 -3.95
CA ASP A 31 5.48 9.18 -3.75
C ASP A 31 6.34 7.89 -3.64
N LEU A 32 7.63 7.99 -3.98
CA LEU A 32 8.60 6.90 -3.97
C LEU A 32 8.85 6.24 -2.61
N THR A 33 8.94 7.03 -1.54
CA THR A 33 9.17 6.50 -0.18
C THR A 33 7.97 5.67 0.25
N GLY A 34 6.76 6.16 0.00
CA GLY A 34 5.53 5.43 0.25
C GLY A 34 5.44 4.13 -0.56
N ALA A 35 5.86 4.14 -1.83
CA ALA A 35 5.94 2.94 -2.65
C ALA A 35 6.87 1.89 -2.03
N ALA A 36 8.08 2.30 -1.64
CA ALA A 36 9.09 1.44 -1.04
C ALA A 36 8.67 0.89 0.33
N ASP A 37 8.09 1.72 1.19
CA ASP A 37 7.59 1.33 2.53
C ASP A 37 6.50 0.25 2.44
N CYS A 38 5.66 0.28 1.40
CA CYS A 38 4.66 -0.77 1.17
C CYS A 38 5.26 -2.01 0.51
N ALA A 39 6.16 -1.85 -0.47
CA ALA A 39 6.81 -2.98 -1.14
C ALA A 39 7.61 -3.84 -0.14
N ILE A 40 8.34 -3.21 0.78
CA ILE A 40 9.15 -3.93 1.78
C ILE A 40 8.29 -4.73 2.75
N ALA A 41 7.03 -4.37 2.97
CA ALA A 41 6.10 -5.14 3.79
C ALA A 41 5.94 -6.57 3.26
N PHE A 42 5.82 -6.74 1.94
CA PHE A 42 5.75 -8.02 1.27
C PHE A 42 7.13 -8.66 1.06
N GLY A 43 8.15 -7.86 0.76
CA GLY A 43 9.52 -8.35 0.64
C GLY A 43 10.04 -9.04 1.91
N ARG A 44 9.66 -8.52 3.08
CA ARG A 44 9.93 -9.15 4.40
C ARG A 44 9.20 -10.47 4.63
N ARG A 45 8.23 -10.82 3.79
CA ARG A 45 7.54 -12.11 3.74
C ARG A 45 8.04 -13.01 2.62
N GLY A 46 9.19 -12.65 2.04
CA GLY A 46 9.88 -13.43 1.00
C GLY A 46 9.20 -13.36 -0.36
N ARG A 47 8.36 -12.35 -0.57
CA ARG A 47 7.78 -12.08 -1.87
C ARG A 47 8.68 -11.18 -2.70
N ALA A 48 8.97 -11.60 -3.92
CA ALA A 48 9.67 -10.75 -4.88
C ALA A 48 8.84 -9.47 -5.12
N ALA A 49 9.47 -8.33 -4.86
CA ALA A 49 8.87 -7.01 -4.96
C ALA A 49 9.80 -6.07 -5.73
N ALA A 50 9.25 -5.25 -6.61
CA ALA A 50 9.96 -4.14 -7.25
C ALA A 50 9.28 -2.81 -6.97
N VAL A 51 10.08 -1.75 -6.92
CA VAL A 51 9.64 -0.36 -6.83
C VAL A 51 10.05 0.35 -8.10
N MET A 52 9.13 1.04 -8.75
CA MET A 52 9.31 1.70 -10.05
C MET A 52 8.81 3.14 -10.01
N TRP A 53 9.45 4.02 -10.78
CA TRP A 53 9.12 5.45 -10.83
C TRP A 53 9.35 6.08 -12.22
N ASP A 54 9.53 5.25 -13.25
CA ASP A 54 9.78 5.67 -14.63
C ASP A 54 9.09 4.73 -15.64
N GLU A 55 8.70 5.27 -16.79
CA GLU A 55 7.91 4.60 -17.82
C GLU A 55 8.74 3.68 -18.74
N ALA A 56 10.06 3.82 -18.71
CA ALA A 56 10.98 3.18 -19.64
C ALA A 56 11.30 1.70 -19.34
N VAL A 57 10.80 1.14 -18.23
CA VAL A 57 11.08 -0.24 -17.84
C VAL A 57 10.06 -1.18 -18.48
N ASP A 58 10.54 -2.04 -19.38
CA ASP A 58 9.74 -3.11 -19.97
C ASP A 58 9.41 -4.16 -18.89
N LEU A 59 8.11 -4.31 -18.61
CA LEU A 59 7.56 -5.24 -17.62
C LEU A 59 7.20 -6.61 -18.23
N SER A 60 7.32 -6.78 -19.54
CA SER A 60 6.87 -7.99 -20.24
C SER A 60 7.61 -9.26 -19.81
N ASP A 61 8.82 -9.13 -19.25
CA ASP A 61 9.67 -10.27 -18.88
C ASP A 61 9.57 -10.71 -17.41
N HIS A 62 8.89 -9.95 -16.54
CA HIS A 62 8.86 -10.24 -15.11
C HIS A 62 7.45 -10.12 -14.52
N GLN A 63 6.76 -11.26 -14.40
CA GLN A 63 5.57 -11.40 -13.55
C GLN A 63 6.00 -11.35 -12.06
N LEU A 64 6.28 -10.14 -11.57
CA LEU A 64 6.61 -9.93 -10.16
C LEU A 64 5.33 -10.00 -9.33
N PRO A 65 5.32 -10.80 -8.24
CA PRO A 65 4.17 -10.88 -7.35
C PRO A 65 3.80 -9.54 -6.73
N VAL A 66 4.76 -8.65 -6.49
CA VAL A 66 4.50 -7.31 -5.95
C VAL A 66 5.16 -6.27 -6.81
N LEU A 67 4.34 -5.41 -7.41
CA LEU A 67 4.81 -4.25 -8.16
C LEU A 67 4.36 -2.99 -7.44
N ALA A 68 5.30 -2.19 -6.95
CA ALA A 68 5.02 -0.86 -6.42
C ALA A 68 5.44 0.21 -7.42
N TYR A 69 4.52 1.11 -7.75
CA TYR A 69 4.73 2.18 -8.72
C TYR A 69 4.52 3.53 -8.05
N ASP A 70 5.52 4.40 -8.15
CA ASP A 70 5.46 5.81 -7.77
C ASP A 70 4.90 6.63 -8.93
N ALA A 71 3.70 7.20 -8.73
CA ALA A 71 3.09 8.11 -9.69
C ALA A 71 3.66 9.54 -9.60
N ALA A 72 4.52 9.86 -8.63
CA ALA A 72 5.03 11.19 -8.37
C ALA A 72 3.92 12.26 -8.41
N SER A 73 2.79 11.95 -7.76
CA SER A 73 1.54 12.72 -7.88
C SER A 73 1.26 13.63 -6.68
N ARG A 74 2.00 13.48 -5.58
CA ARG A 74 1.76 14.22 -4.34
C ARG A 74 1.66 15.73 -4.51
N GLY A 75 2.52 16.31 -5.34
CA GLY A 75 2.55 17.77 -5.57
C GLY A 75 1.58 18.26 -6.66
N LEU A 76 0.78 17.38 -7.27
CA LEU A 76 -0.12 17.75 -8.36
C LEU A 76 -1.46 18.30 -7.86
N SER A 77 -2.20 18.95 -8.76
CA SER A 77 -3.62 19.21 -8.55
C SER A 77 -4.42 17.91 -8.53
N GLY A 78 -5.58 17.89 -7.88
CA GLY A 78 -6.44 16.71 -7.81
C GLY A 78 -6.78 16.13 -9.19
N ALA A 79 -7.08 16.99 -10.17
CA ALA A 79 -7.36 16.56 -11.54
C ALA A 79 -6.13 15.92 -12.24
N ALA A 80 -4.94 16.51 -12.06
CA ALA A 80 -3.71 15.97 -12.64
C ALA A 80 -3.27 14.66 -11.96
N ALA A 81 -3.44 14.55 -10.64
CA ALA A 81 -3.21 13.33 -9.89
C ALA A 81 -4.18 12.22 -10.34
N ALA A 82 -5.49 12.50 -10.40
CA ALA A 82 -6.48 11.54 -10.88
C ALA A 82 -6.16 11.04 -12.31
N ARG A 83 -5.83 11.96 -13.22
CA ARG A 83 -5.44 11.61 -14.60
C ARG A 83 -4.21 10.70 -14.62
N ARG A 84 -3.16 11.05 -13.87
CA ARG A 84 -1.93 10.26 -13.82
C ARG A 84 -2.17 8.85 -13.26
N HIS A 85 -2.98 8.73 -12.21
CA HIS A 85 -3.33 7.43 -11.64
C HIS A 85 -4.15 6.59 -12.62
N ALA A 86 -5.10 7.20 -13.33
CA ALA A 86 -5.85 6.50 -14.38
C ALA A 86 -4.95 6.00 -15.52
N ASP A 87 -4.00 6.82 -15.98
CA ASP A 87 -3.05 6.44 -17.04
C ASP A 87 -2.14 5.28 -16.58
N VAL A 88 -1.65 5.31 -15.32
CA VAL A 88 -0.85 4.22 -14.74
C VAL A 88 -1.66 2.93 -14.60
N LEU A 89 -2.89 3.02 -14.09
CA LEU A 89 -3.77 1.85 -13.95
C LEU A 89 -4.10 1.23 -15.30
N ALA A 90 -4.36 2.03 -16.34
CA ALA A 90 -4.60 1.54 -17.69
C ALA A 90 -3.41 0.77 -18.28
N ARG A 91 -2.17 1.08 -17.82
CA ARG A 91 -0.94 0.43 -18.27
C ARG A 91 -0.56 -0.81 -17.44
N LEU A 92 -0.77 -0.76 -16.13
CA LEU A 92 -0.18 -1.72 -15.18
C LEU A 92 -1.19 -2.62 -14.48
N ALA A 93 -2.48 -2.28 -14.47
CA ALA A 93 -3.48 -3.13 -13.84
C ALA A 93 -3.70 -4.37 -14.70
N GLU A 94 -3.66 -5.54 -14.06
CA GLU A 94 -3.85 -6.84 -14.72
C GLU A 94 -4.95 -7.63 -13.99
N PRO A 95 -5.75 -8.43 -14.72
CA PRO A 95 -6.71 -9.33 -14.10
C PRO A 95 -6.04 -10.26 -13.08
N GLY A 96 -6.61 -10.33 -11.87
CA GLY A 96 -6.10 -11.19 -10.80
C GLY A 96 -5.08 -10.53 -9.87
N ARG A 97 -4.54 -9.35 -10.22
CA ARG A 97 -3.76 -8.52 -9.28
C ARG A 97 -4.69 -7.68 -8.41
N ILE A 98 -4.43 -7.64 -7.11
CA ILE A 98 -5.12 -6.79 -6.15
C ILE A 98 -4.47 -5.41 -6.14
N LEU A 99 -5.29 -4.36 -6.22
CA LEU A 99 -4.83 -2.99 -6.15
C LEU A 99 -4.68 -2.53 -4.68
N PHE A 100 -3.52 -1.94 -4.38
CA PHE A 100 -3.28 -1.20 -3.16
C PHE A 100 -2.98 0.25 -3.51
N LYS A 101 -3.92 1.14 -3.26
CA LYS A 101 -3.70 2.58 -3.35
C LYS A 101 -2.96 3.05 -2.10
N LYS A 102 -1.65 3.26 -2.24
CA LYS A 102 -0.83 3.84 -1.18
C LYS A 102 -1.07 5.35 -1.10
N ILE A 103 -1.38 5.84 0.09
CA ILE A 103 -1.49 7.27 0.40
C ILE A 103 -0.57 7.66 1.57
N ASP A 104 -0.35 8.96 1.76
CA ASP A 104 0.28 9.48 2.97
C ASP A 104 -0.59 9.21 4.21
N SER A 105 -0.02 8.69 5.30
CA SER A 105 -0.77 8.45 6.55
C SER A 105 -1.29 9.74 7.21
N THR A 106 -0.83 10.91 6.73
CA THR A 106 -1.28 12.24 7.15
C THR A 106 -2.02 13.00 6.03
N LEU A 107 -2.56 12.28 5.04
CA LEU A 107 -3.41 12.80 3.95
C LEU A 107 -2.81 13.93 3.10
N ARG A 108 -1.48 14.09 3.09
CA ARG A 108 -0.82 14.95 2.10
C ARG A 108 -1.03 14.39 0.69
N GLY A 109 -1.03 15.27 -0.29
CA GLY A 109 -1.25 14.92 -1.69
C GLY A 109 -2.72 14.98 -2.10
N GLN A 110 -3.14 14.09 -2.99
CA GLN A 110 -4.51 14.06 -3.54
C GLN A 110 -5.28 12.73 -3.28
N PRO A 111 -5.22 12.10 -2.08
CA PRO A 111 -5.90 10.83 -1.78
C PRO A 111 -7.30 10.66 -2.38
N ALA A 112 -8.23 11.59 -2.14
CA ALA A 112 -9.61 11.48 -2.61
C ALA A 112 -9.72 11.42 -4.14
N ALA A 113 -8.97 12.26 -4.85
CA ALA A 113 -8.99 12.29 -6.32
C ALA A 113 -8.36 11.02 -6.92
N GLU A 114 -7.28 10.54 -6.30
CA GLU A 114 -6.61 9.31 -6.73
C GLU A 114 -7.45 8.04 -6.44
N ILE A 115 -8.14 8.01 -5.29
CA ILE A 115 -9.10 6.95 -4.95
C ILE A 115 -10.27 6.98 -5.94
N ALA A 116 -10.80 8.15 -6.30
CA ALA A 116 -11.87 8.28 -7.29
C ALA A 116 -11.46 7.70 -8.65
N ALA A 117 -10.24 8.00 -9.12
CA ALA A 117 -9.70 7.44 -10.36
C ALA A 117 -9.56 5.91 -10.29
N THR A 118 -9.10 5.39 -9.15
CA THR A 118 -8.94 3.95 -8.91
C THR A 118 -10.29 3.23 -8.91
N LEU A 119 -11.28 3.80 -8.19
CA LEU A 119 -12.64 3.29 -8.11
C LEU A 119 -13.28 3.24 -9.51
N LEU A 120 -13.23 4.35 -10.25
CA LEU A 120 -13.75 4.43 -11.62
C LEU A 120 -13.11 3.39 -12.55
N HIS A 121 -11.78 3.21 -12.46
CA HIS A 121 -11.07 2.21 -13.24
C HIS A 121 -11.60 0.80 -12.93
N LEU A 122 -11.65 0.41 -11.65
CA LEU A 122 -12.14 -0.91 -11.24
C LEU A 122 -13.60 -1.15 -11.62
N THR A 123 -14.47 -0.15 -11.41
CA THR A 123 -15.88 -0.24 -11.79
C THR A 123 -16.05 -0.49 -13.28
N SER A 124 -15.24 0.18 -14.12
CA SER A 124 -15.28 0.01 -15.58
C SER A 124 -14.85 -1.38 -16.05
N GLN A 125 -14.00 -2.09 -15.29
CA GLN A 125 -13.45 -3.39 -15.67
C GLN A 125 -14.26 -4.56 -15.12
N SER A 126 -14.71 -4.44 -13.86
CA SER A 126 -15.17 -5.59 -13.07
C SER A 126 -16.54 -5.37 -12.41
N GLY A 127 -17.21 -4.26 -12.70
CA GLY A 127 -18.43 -3.85 -12.02
C GLY A 127 -18.17 -3.30 -10.62
N PRO A 128 -19.21 -3.18 -9.76
CA PRO A 128 -19.13 -2.46 -8.50
C PRO A 128 -17.90 -2.80 -7.64
N ALA A 129 -17.22 -1.76 -7.16
CA ALA A 129 -15.96 -1.88 -6.43
C ALA A 129 -16.10 -1.49 -4.96
N LEU A 130 -15.43 -2.27 -4.09
CA LEU A 130 -15.32 -1.99 -2.66
C LEU A 130 -13.91 -1.47 -2.35
N GLY A 131 -13.79 -0.22 -1.93
CA GLY A 131 -12.55 0.30 -1.36
C GLY A 131 -12.49 0.07 0.14
N VAL A 132 -11.37 -0.48 0.65
CA VAL A 132 -11.13 -0.63 2.09
C VAL A 132 -10.12 0.42 2.51
N PHE A 133 -10.58 1.47 3.20
CA PHE A 133 -9.77 2.62 3.54
C PHE A 133 -9.34 2.60 5.01
N ALA A 134 -8.09 2.23 5.27
CA ALA A 134 -7.49 2.20 6.60
C ALA A 134 -6.08 2.84 6.58
N PRO A 135 -5.97 4.17 6.78
CA PRO A 135 -4.70 4.89 6.68
C PRO A 135 -3.79 4.77 7.91
N ALA A 136 -4.30 4.23 9.02
CA ALA A 136 -3.55 4.12 10.27
C ALA A 136 -2.20 3.41 10.10
N PHE A 137 -1.22 3.85 10.88
CA PHE A 137 0.06 3.17 11.04
C PHE A 137 0.50 3.25 12.51
N PRO A 138 -0.12 2.42 13.37
CA PRO A 138 0.05 2.48 14.83
C PRO A 138 1.50 2.45 15.29
N ALA A 139 2.36 1.65 14.66
CA ALA A 139 3.80 1.60 14.96
C ALA A 139 4.51 2.97 14.86
N THR A 140 3.95 3.90 14.09
CA THR A 140 4.48 5.27 13.96
C THR A 140 3.62 6.31 14.70
N GLY A 141 2.67 5.86 15.52
CA GLY A 141 1.76 6.70 16.29
C GLY A 141 0.63 7.32 15.47
N ARG A 142 0.29 6.77 14.30
CA ARG A 142 -0.87 7.22 13.51
C ARG A 142 -2.03 6.26 13.69
N THR A 143 -3.17 6.77 14.13
CA THR A 143 -4.40 5.98 14.36
C THR A 143 -5.59 6.65 13.67
N THR A 144 -6.67 5.90 13.48
CA THR A 144 -7.97 6.42 13.04
C THR A 144 -9.00 6.03 14.08
N ILE A 145 -9.68 7.02 14.65
CA ILE A 145 -10.66 6.85 15.72
C ILE A 145 -11.86 7.74 15.37
N ASP A 146 -13.06 7.17 15.40
CA ASP A 146 -14.31 7.85 15.03
C ASP A 146 -14.20 8.55 13.66
N GLY A 147 -13.61 7.84 12.70
CA GLY A 147 -13.43 8.30 11.33
C GLY A 147 -12.35 9.37 11.14
N ARG A 148 -11.65 9.81 12.20
CA ARG A 148 -10.65 10.89 12.14
C ARG A 148 -9.25 10.38 12.39
N ILE A 149 -8.28 10.87 11.60
CA ILE A 149 -6.87 10.54 11.79
C ILE A 149 -6.31 11.29 13.00
N HIS A 150 -5.53 10.58 13.81
CA HIS A 150 -4.80 11.12 14.93
C HIS A 150 -3.29 10.84 14.77
N VAL A 151 -2.46 11.77 15.24
CA VAL A 151 -1.00 11.63 15.33
C VAL A 151 -0.59 11.77 16.78
N LYS A 152 -0.02 10.70 17.34
CA LYS A 152 0.41 10.60 18.75
C LYS A 152 -0.71 10.98 19.73
N GLY A 153 -1.93 10.50 19.45
CA GLY A 153 -3.11 10.70 20.29
C GLY A 153 -3.81 12.05 20.14
N ARG A 154 -3.34 12.95 19.26
CA ARG A 154 -4.03 14.22 18.96
C ARG A 154 -4.62 14.21 17.54
N PRO A 155 -5.74 14.90 17.28
CA PRO A 155 -6.26 15.08 15.93
C PRO A 155 -5.17 15.55 14.98
N LEU A 156 -5.15 15.00 13.76
CA LEU A 156 -4.15 15.34 12.76
C LEU A 156 -4.14 16.84 12.45
N GLU A 157 -5.28 17.50 12.52
CA GLU A 157 -5.44 18.93 12.27
C GLU A 157 -4.63 19.82 13.22
N GLU A 158 -4.29 19.30 14.41
CA GLU A 158 -3.44 19.98 15.39
C GLU A 158 -1.93 19.73 15.16
N ALA A 159 -1.57 18.82 14.26
CA ALA A 159 -0.19 18.44 14.03
C ALA A 159 0.54 19.47 13.13
N GLU A 160 1.82 19.71 13.40
CA GLU A 160 2.66 20.63 12.60
C GLU A 160 2.65 20.30 11.10
N VAL A 161 2.62 19.00 10.75
CA VAL A 161 2.58 18.56 9.36
C VAL A 161 1.33 19.05 8.64
N TRP A 162 0.18 19.06 9.32
CA TRP A 162 -1.10 19.52 8.75
C TRP A 162 -1.11 21.03 8.59
N VAL A 163 -0.64 21.76 9.60
CA VAL A 163 -0.53 23.24 9.54
C VAL A 163 0.38 23.68 8.40
N ARG A 164 1.48 22.95 8.18
CA ARG A 164 2.42 23.25 7.09
C ARG A 164 1.87 22.92 5.72
N GLU A 165 1.20 21.78 5.58
CA GLU A 165 0.78 21.25 4.29
C GLU A 165 -0.41 20.30 4.47
N HIS A 166 -1.58 20.73 3.99
CA HIS A 166 -2.77 19.89 3.88
C HIS A 166 -3.55 20.25 2.61
N THR A 167 -4.28 19.27 2.08
CA THR A 167 -5.13 19.44 0.89
C THR A 167 -6.61 19.54 1.26
N TYR A 168 -7.02 18.91 2.36
CA TYR A 168 -8.44 18.80 2.76
C TYR A 168 -8.71 19.65 4.00
N PRO A 169 -9.94 20.17 4.18
CA PRO A 169 -10.29 20.98 5.35
C PRO A 169 -10.41 20.17 6.66
N THR A 170 -10.32 18.84 6.58
CA THR A 170 -10.64 17.89 7.66
C THR A 170 -9.86 16.60 7.46
N ALA A 171 -9.43 15.97 8.55
CA ALA A 171 -8.82 14.65 8.55
C ALA A 171 -9.85 13.52 8.81
N HIS A 172 -11.15 13.82 8.69
CA HIS A 172 -12.22 12.84 8.76
C HIS A 172 -12.38 12.11 7.41
N LEU A 173 -12.19 10.80 7.41
CA LEU A 173 -12.03 10.00 6.19
C LEU A 173 -13.23 10.09 5.25
N VAL A 174 -14.46 10.00 5.78
CA VAL A 174 -15.68 10.08 4.97
C VAL A 174 -15.86 11.47 4.37
N GLU A 175 -15.51 12.53 5.10
CA GLU A 175 -15.58 13.90 4.60
C GLU A 175 -14.55 14.13 3.49
N VAL A 176 -13.34 13.58 3.64
CA VAL A 176 -12.30 13.60 2.60
C VAL A 176 -12.79 12.88 1.34
N LEU A 177 -13.38 11.69 1.45
CA LEU A 177 -13.96 10.96 0.33
C LEU A 177 -15.07 11.76 -0.38
N ALA A 178 -15.92 12.44 0.39
CA ALA A 178 -17.01 13.26 -0.14
C ALA A 178 -16.52 14.42 -1.01
N THR A 179 -15.30 14.94 -0.79
CA THR A 179 -14.71 15.99 -1.64
C THR A 179 -14.50 15.55 -3.10
N ALA A 180 -14.43 14.25 -3.36
CA ALA A 180 -14.34 13.66 -4.68
C ALA A 180 -15.65 12.96 -5.11
N GLY A 181 -16.76 13.18 -4.40
CA GLY A 181 -18.05 12.55 -4.70
C GLY A 181 -18.11 11.04 -4.42
N ILE A 182 -17.17 10.52 -3.62
CA ILE A 182 -17.12 9.09 -3.28
C ILE A 182 -18.06 8.81 -2.11
N ARG A 183 -18.89 7.76 -2.24
CA ARG A 183 -19.68 7.24 -1.11
C ARG A 183 -18.75 6.55 -0.10
N GLY A 184 -18.54 7.21 1.04
CA GLY A 184 -17.81 6.65 2.18
C GLY A 184 -18.76 6.11 3.25
N GLU A 185 -18.48 4.93 3.78
CA GLU A 185 -19.19 4.32 4.92
C GLU A 185 -18.22 4.14 6.08
N HIS A 186 -18.52 4.73 7.24
CA HIS A 186 -17.66 4.61 8.42
C HIS A 186 -17.81 3.23 9.07
N VAL A 187 -16.68 2.57 9.32
CA VAL A 187 -16.60 1.31 10.05
C VAL A 187 -15.83 1.54 11.35
N SER A 188 -16.58 1.66 12.44
CA SER A 188 -16.05 2.01 13.77
C SER A 188 -15.18 0.92 14.40
N LEU A 189 -14.33 1.28 15.38
CA LEU A 189 -13.54 0.29 16.15
C LEU A 189 -14.38 -0.83 16.75
N ALA A 190 -15.57 -0.51 17.27
CA ALA A 190 -16.49 -1.52 17.82
C ALA A 190 -16.91 -2.54 16.76
N THR A 191 -17.11 -2.08 15.53
CA THR A 191 -17.44 -2.93 14.38
C THR A 191 -16.23 -3.75 13.95
N ILE A 192 -15.04 -3.14 13.87
CA ILE A 192 -13.79 -3.82 13.51
C ILE A 192 -13.47 -4.96 14.49
N ARG A 193 -13.68 -4.74 15.78
CA ARG A 193 -13.42 -5.74 16.84
C ARG A 193 -14.60 -6.69 17.06
N GLY A 194 -15.68 -6.54 16.29
CA GLY A 194 -16.90 -7.34 16.38
C GLY A 194 -16.86 -8.63 15.55
N PRO A 195 -17.77 -9.58 15.82
CA PRO A 195 -17.79 -10.88 15.14
C PRO A 195 -18.26 -10.80 13.67
N ASP A 196 -19.02 -9.77 13.31
CA ASP A 196 -19.71 -9.67 12.03
C ASP A 196 -18.93 -8.90 10.95
N LEU A 197 -17.67 -8.52 11.21
CA LEU A 197 -16.88 -7.65 10.32
C LEU A 197 -16.84 -8.17 8.87
N LYS A 198 -16.65 -9.48 8.68
CA LYS A 198 -16.65 -10.10 7.35
C LYS A 198 -17.99 -9.96 6.64
N ALA A 199 -19.10 -10.14 7.35
CA ALA A 199 -20.44 -9.98 6.80
C ALA A 199 -20.73 -8.52 6.43
N ILE A 200 -20.20 -7.57 7.21
CA ILE A 200 -20.33 -6.13 6.95
C ILE A 200 -19.60 -5.75 5.66
N PHE A 201 -18.36 -6.19 5.45
CA PHE A 201 -17.66 -5.94 4.19
C PHE A 201 -18.37 -6.60 2.99
N ALA A 202 -18.87 -7.83 3.15
CA ALA A 202 -19.64 -8.50 2.09
C ALA A 202 -20.94 -7.75 1.75
N LYS A 203 -21.62 -7.21 2.76
CA LYS A 203 -22.81 -6.37 2.57
C LYS A 203 -22.46 -5.09 1.81
N LEU A 204 -21.43 -4.36 2.25
CA LEU A 204 -20.98 -3.14 1.58
C LEU A 204 -20.62 -3.40 0.11
N ALA A 205 -19.91 -4.49 -0.18
CA ALA A 205 -19.58 -4.88 -1.55
C ALA A 205 -20.80 -5.13 -2.44
N ALA A 206 -21.97 -5.47 -1.87
CA ALA A 206 -23.20 -5.69 -2.61
C ALA A 206 -24.02 -4.41 -2.86
N GLU A 207 -23.64 -3.28 -2.24
CA GLU A 207 -24.40 -2.02 -2.28
C GLU A 207 -23.96 -1.05 -3.40
N GLY A 208 -23.05 -1.48 -4.28
CA GLY A 208 -22.51 -0.65 -5.36
C GLY A 208 -21.10 -0.15 -5.06
N ASP A 209 -20.70 0.94 -5.73
CA ASP A 209 -19.41 1.58 -5.50
C ASP A 209 -19.39 2.28 -4.14
N VAL A 210 -18.53 1.78 -3.25
CA VAL A 210 -18.45 2.26 -1.86
C VAL A 210 -17.04 2.11 -1.30
N VAL A 211 -16.66 3.03 -0.43
CA VAL A 211 -15.41 2.97 0.33
C VAL A 211 -15.70 2.84 1.82
N ALA A 212 -15.29 1.72 2.41
CA ALA A 212 -15.35 1.47 3.84
C ALA A 212 -14.19 2.21 4.55
N ALA A 213 -14.50 3.34 5.18
CA ALA A 213 -13.56 4.14 5.97
C ALA A 213 -13.44 3.52 7.37
N CYS A 214 -12.35 2.79 7.61
CA CYS A 214 -12.17 1.96 8.80
C CYS A 214 -11.36 2.68 9.87
N ASP A 215 -11.83 2.62 11.11
CA ASP A 215 -11.01 2.94 12.27
C ASP A 215 -9.94 1.88 12.50
N ALA A 216 -8.79 2.29 13.02
CA ALA A 216 -7.75 1.40 13.48
C ALA A 216 -6.83 2.10 14.48
N GLU A 217 -6.69 1.51 15.66
CA GLU A 217 -5.85 2.02 16.74
C GLU A 217 -4.59 1.18 16.92
N THR A 218 -4.67 -0.11 16.58
CA THR A 218 -3.60 -1.09 16.77
C THR A 218 -3.31 -1.86 15.48
N GLU A 219 -2.12 -2.48 15.40
CA GLU A 219 -1.78 -3.39 14.30
C GLU A 219 -2.75 -4.58 14.22
N HIS A 220 -3.33 -4.99 15.36
CA HIS A 220 -4.34 -6.03 15.38
C HIS A 220 -5.64 -5.60 14.69
N ASP A 221 -6.07 -4.34 14.87
CA ASP A 221 -7.23 -3.79 14.17
C ASP A 221 -7.03 -3.82 12.65
N LEU A 222 -5.83 -3.44 12.18
CA LEU A 222 -5.46 -3.55 10.76
C LEU A 222 -5.45 -4.99 10.25
N HIS A 223 -4.97 -5.94 11.06
CA HIS A 223 -5.04 -7.37 10.73
C HIS A 223 -6.49 -7.85 10.59
N LEU A 224 -7.39 -7.45 11.48
CA LEU A 224 -8.82 -7.80 11.41
C LEU A 224 -9.46 -7.22 10.14
N ILE A 225 -9.19 -5.95 9.83
CA ILE A 225 -9.63 -5.30 8.59
C ILE A 225 -9.15 -6.08 7.37
N ALA A 226 -7.85 -6.33 7.26
CA ALA A 226 -7.25 -7.06 6.16
C ALA A 226 -7.88 -8.45 5.98
N LYS A 227 -7.95 -9.23 7.07
CA LYS A 227 -8.46 -10.62 7.04
C LYS A 227 -9.93 -10.69 6.66
N ALA A 228 -10.75 -9.77 7.14
CA ALA A 228 -12.18 -9.77 6.88
C ALA A 228 -12.54 -9.27 5.48
N SER A 229 -11.69 -8.46 4.85
CA SER A 229 -12.00 -7.79 3.58
C SER A 229 -11.29 -8.34 2.34
N LEU A 230 -10.14 -9.04 2.47
CA LEU A 230 -9.33 -9.55 1.34
C LEU A 230 -10.13 -10.28 0.25
N LEU A 231 -11.20 -10.98 0.64
CA LEU A 231 -12.06 -11.73 -0.27
C LEU A 231 -13.54 -11.30 -0.15
N ALA A 232 -13.79 -10.04 0.20
CA ALA A 232 -15.15 -9.50 0.32
C ALA A 232 -15.84 -9.43 -1.05
N SER A 233 -15.10 -9.10 -2.12
CA SER A 233 -15.58 -9.13 -3.50
C SER A 233 -14.43 -9.29 -4.49
N ARG A 234 -14.74 -9.55 -5.77
CA ARG A 234 -13.73 -9.61 -6.85
C ARG A 234 -13.10 -8.25 -7.17
N SER A 235 -13.80 -7.17 -6.87
CA SER A 235 -13.38 -5.78 -7.14
C SER A 235 -13.02 -5.05 -5.83
N THR A 236 -12.56 -5.79 -4.81
CA THR A 236 -12.05 -5.19 -3.58
C THR A 236 -10.66 -4.63 -3.83
N PHE A 237 -10.43 -3.40 -3.39
CA PHE A 237 -9.10 -2.79 -3.39
C PHE A 237 -8.82 -2.10 -2.06
N PHE A 238 -7.55 -1.88 -1.78
CA PHE A 238 -7.07 -1.41 -0.48
C PHE A 238 -6.55 0.01 -0.59
N ILE A 239 -6.85 0.84 0.39
CA ILE A 239 -6.43 2.23 0.46
C ILE A 239 -5.80 2.43 1.83
N GLY A 240 -4.53 2.79 1.89
CA GLY A 240 -3.89 2.96 3.19
C GLY A 240 -2.44 3.39 3.11
N SER A 241 -1.81 3.36 4.28
CA SER A 241 -0.38 3.57 4.44
C SER A 241 0.35 2.23 4.65
N ALA A 242 1.61 2.26 5.06
CA ALA A 242 2.39 1.04 5.27
C ALA A 242 1.80 0.12 6.35
N GLY A 243 1.04 0.63 7.33
CA GLY A 243 0.37 -0.20 8.34
C GLY A 243 -0.57 -1.23 7.71
N LEU A 244 -1.48 -0.80 6.84
CA LEU A 244 -2.39 -1.72 6.13
C LEU A 244 -1.63 -2.66 5.19
N ALA A 245 -0.57 -2.18 4.51
CA ALA A 245 0.27 -3.04 3.67
C ALA A 245 0.94 -4.16 4.47
N HIS A 246 1.44 -3.87 5.68
CA HIS A 246 1.99 -4.87 6.60
C HIS A 246 0.93 -5.88 7.07
N ALA A 247 -0.28 -5.43 7.35
CA ALA A 247 -1.38 -6.32 7.73
C ALA A 247 -1.78 -7.26 6.59
N LEU A 248 -1.86 -6.76 5.34
CA LEU A 248 -2.16 -7.55 4.15
C LEU A 248 -1.04 -8.54 3.81
N ALA A 249 0.22 -8.08 3.81
CA ALA A 249 1.38 -8.94 3.65
C ALA A 249 1.42 -10.04 4.71
N GLY A 250 0.93 -9.75 5.92
CA GLY A 250 0.84 -10.72 7.00
C GLY A 250 -0.19 -11.83 6.84
N LEU A 251 -1.01 -11.78 5.80
CA LEU A 251 -1.94 -12.86 5.44
C LEU A 251 -1.36 -13.80 4.39
N ASP A 252 -0.29 -13.41 3.70
CA ASP A 252 0.41 -14.30 2.79
C ASP A 252 1.18 -15.36 3.59
N ALA A 253 1.31 -16.57 3.03
CA ALA A 253 2.14 -17.60 3.63
C ALA A 253 3.59 -17.11 3.73
N ASP A 254 4.21 -17.28 4.90
CA ASP A 254 5.62 -16.96 5.07
C ASP A 254 6.46 -17.87 4.16
N SER A 255 7.26 -17.29 3.28
CA SER A 255 8.32 -18.00 2.58
C SER A 255 9.68 -17.73 3.23
N ASP A 256 10.63 -18.65 3.06
CA ASP A 256 12.00 -18.47 3.51
C ASP A 256 12.59 -17.22 2.85
N VAL A 257 12.80 -16.17 3.64
CA VAL A 257 13.41 -14.92 3.19
C VAL A 257 14.91 -15.10 3.25
N GLU A 258 15.56 -15.21 2.10
CA GLU A 258 17.02 -15.13 2.07
C GLU A 258 17.45 -13.70 2.47
N PRO A 259 18.40 -13.53 3.41
CA PRO A 259 18.86 -12.21 3.82
C PRO A 259 19.36 -11.42 2.61
N LEU A 260 18.89 -10.17 2.46
CA LEU A 260 19.36 -9.29 1.40
C LEU A 260 20.88 -9.11 1.54
N ARG A 261 21.64 -9.56 0.54
CA ARG A 261 23.09 -9.34 0.47
C ARG A 261 23.34 -8.11 -0.38
N ILE A 262 23.70 -7.00 0.26
CA ILE A 262 24.21 -5.83 -0.46
C ILE A 262 25.61 -6.20 -0.95
N PRO A 263 25.88 -6.21 -2.27
CA PRO A 263 27.21 -6.51 -2.79
C PRO A 263 28.23 -5.53 -2.22
N ALA A 264 29.36 -6.04 -1.73
CA ALA A 264 30.46 -5.18 -1.33
C ALA A 264 30.98 -4.44 -2.57
N SER A 265 30.88 -3.12 -2.57
CA SER A 265 31.46 -2.27 -3.61
C SER A 265 32.91 -1.96 -3.26
N ALA A 266 33.84 -2.29 -4.15
CA ALA A 266 35.25 -1.90 -4.02
C ALA A 266 35.44 -0.38 -4.05
N LEU A 267 34.46 0.37 -4.58
CA LEU A 267 34.46 1.84 -4.65
C LEU A 267 33.82 2.49 -3.41
N GLY A 268 33.43 1.70 -2.41
CA GLY A 268 32.71 2.19 -1.25
C GLY A 268 31.23 2.45 -1.53
N THR A 269 30.55 3.06 -0.56
CA THR A 269 29.12 3.40 -0.62
C THR A 269 28.95 4.91 -0.48
N LEU A 270 28.22 5.55 -1.39
CA LEU A 270 27.83 6.95 -1.28
C LEU A 270 26.47 7.05 -0.57
N ILE A 271 26.39 7.87 0.47
CA ILE A 271 25.15 8.12 1.22
C ILE A 271 24.79 9.60 1.06
N VAL A 272 23.63 9.88 0.48
CA VAL A 272 23.14 11.25 0.22
C VAL A 272 21.96 11.55 1.14
N VAL A 273 22.09 12.56 2.00
CA VAL A 273 21.05 12.95 2.97
C VAL A 273 20.47 14.32 2.59
N GLY A 274 19.40 14.31 1.79
CA GLY A 274 18.67 15.54 1.40
C GLY A 274 17.51 15.92 2.33
N SER A 275 17.13 15.05 3.27
CA SER A 275 15.94 15.24 4.10
C SER A 275 16.17 16.24 5.23
N LEU A 276 15.22 17.19 5.39
CA LEU A 276 15.19 18.15 6.51
C LEU A 276 14.52 17.59 7.78
N ALA A 277 14.22 16.29 7.86
CA ALA A 277 13.65 15.70 9.05
C ALA A 277 14.70 15.61 10.18
N GLY A 278 14.25 15.77 11.43
CA GLY A 278 15.12 15.66 12.61
C GLY A 278 15.82 14.31 12.73
N ALA A 279 15.10 13.22 12.43
CA ALA A 279 15.64 11.86 12.45
C ALA A 279 16.77 11.66 11.43
N SER A 280 16.61 12.15 10.19
CA SER A 280 17.63 12.06 9.14
C SER A 280 18.92 12.78 9.54
N ARG A 281 18.81 13.97 10.15
CA ARG A 281 19.97 14.70 10.67
C ARG A 281 20.66 13.96 11.81
N ALA A 282 19.91 13.34 12.72
CA ALA A 282 20.47 12.59 13.84
C ALA A 282 21.25 11.36 13.34
N ALA A 283 20.65 10.58 12.44
CA ALA A 283 21.28 9.39 11.84
C ALA A 283 22.56 9.74 11.06
N ALA A 284 22.54 10.83 10.27
CA ALA A 284 23.72 11.28 9.53
C ALA A 284 24.89 11.66 10.47
N ARG A 285 24.59 12.33 11.60
CA ARG A 285 25.59 12.67 12.62
C ARG A 285 26.15 11.43 13.32
N GLU A 286 25.29 10.47 13.64
CA GLU A 286 25.71 9.20 14.25
C GLU A 286 26.66 8.42 13.33
N LEU A 287 26.30 8.32 12.04
CA LEU A 287 27.16 7.67 11.05
C LEU A 287 28.51 8.39 10.89
N ALA A 288 28.51 9.72 10.79
CA ALA A 288 29.73 10.50 10.72
C ALA A 288 30.63 10.30 11.96
N ALA A 289 30.03 10.14 13.14
CA ALA A 289 30.76 9.90 14.39
C ALA A 289 31.47 8.53 14.45
N THR A 290 31.11 7.57 13.58
CA THR A 290 31.80 6.26 13.52
C THR A 290 33.23 6.35 12.98
N GLY A 291 33.59 7.44 12.29
CA GLY A 291 34.88 7.59 11.61
C GLY A 291 35.06 6.69 10.38
N THR A 292 34.01 5.96 9.96
CA THR A 292 34.04 5.06 8.80
C THR A 292 33.61 5.72 7.49
N VAL A 293 33.18 6.99 7.55
CA VAL A 293 32.71 7.76 6.39
C VAL A 293 33.36 9.14 6.34
N GLU A 294 33.53 9.66 5.13
CA GLU A 294 33.91 11.05 4.89
C GLU A 294 32.63 11.87 4.62
N HIS A 295 32.42 12.95 5.39
CA HIS A 295 31.21 13.76 5.30
C HIS A 295 31.46 15.07 4.53
N PHE A 296 30.70 15.28 3.46
CA PHE A 296 30.72 16.50 2.64
C PHE A 296 29.42 17.28 2.84
N ALA A 297 29.50 18.47 3.43
CA ALA A 297 28.32 19.33 3.59
C ALA A 297 28.01 20.05 2.28
N VAL A 298 26.76 19.95 1.82
CA VAL A 298 26.26 20.71 0.66
C VAL A 298 25.51 21.93 1.17
N THR A 299 26.08 23.12 0.99
CA THR A 299 25.40 24.40 1.25
C THR A 299 24.59 24.79 0.03
N ALA A 300 23.32 25.16 0.22
CA ALA A 300 22.55 25.80 -0.85
C ALA A 300 23.20 27.14 -1.21
N ALA A 301 23.45 27.35 -2.51
CA ALA A 301 23.95 28.61 -3.04
C ALA A 301 22.85 29.69 -3.04
#